data_AF-A0A9D7XJ76-F1
#
_entry.id   AF-A0A9D7XJ76-F1
#
_cell.length_a   1.000
_cell.length_b   1.000
_cell.length_c   1.000
_cell.angle_alpha   90.00
_cell.angle_beta   90.00
_cell.angle_gamma   90.00
#
_symmetry.space_group_name_H-M   'P 1'
#
loop_
_entity.id
_entity.type
_entity.pdbx_description
1 polymer ?
#
loop_
_entity_poly.entity_id
_entity_poly.type
_entity_poly.pdbx_seq_one_letter_code
_entity_poly.pdbx_strand_id
1 'polypeptide(L)' 'MAEHKRGGAFFLTLFGLIGLLFIAILAMTYYFARKANPVMLDDQGRPRQSRLS' A
#
# COMPACT_ATOMS: atom_id res chain seq x y z
N MET A 1 29.21 -30.23 -0.10
CA MET A 1 27.75 -30.03 -0.29
C MET A 1 27.38 -28.55 -0.14
N ALA A 2 27.80 -27.67 -1.05
CA ALA A 2 27.72 -26.21 -0.84
C ALA A 2 27.15 -25.40 -2.02
N GLU A 3 26.38 -26.01 -2.91
CA GLU A 3 25.85 -25.32 -4.11
C GLU A 3 24.33 -25.07 -4.07
N HIS A 4 23.59 -25.59 -3.08
CA HIS A 4 22.11 -25.52 -3.12
C HIS A 4 21.47 -24.31 -2.41
N LYS A 5 22.27 -23.43 -1.78
CA LYS A 5 21.73 -22.34 -0.93
C LYS A 5 21.51 -20.99 -1.65
N ARG A 6 22.04 -20.80 -2.86
CA ARG A 6 21.98 -19.51 -3.57
C ARG A 6 20.61 -19.21 -4.21
N GLY A 7 19.88 -20.24 -4.67
CA GLY A 7 18.59 -20.06 -5.33
C GLY A 7 17.50 -19.50 -4.42
N GLY A 8 17.38 -20.03 -3.20
CA GLY A 8 16.32 -19.63 -2.26
C GLY A 8 16.42 -18.17 -1.81
N ALA A 9 17.64 -17.67 -1.56
CA ALA A 9 17.87 -16.30 -1.11
C ALA A 9 17.52 -15.26 -2.20
N PHE A 10 17.77 -15.59 -3.47
CA PHE A 10 17.43 -14.71 -4.59
C PHE A 10 15.92 -14.51 -4.71
N PHE A 11 15.15 -15.60 -4.72
CA PHE A 11 13.69 -15.52 -4.80
C PHE A 11 13.09 -14.80 -3.58
N LEU A 12 13.61 -15.05 -2.38
CA LEU A 12 13.13 -14.40 -1.16
C LEU A 12 13.35 -12.87 -1.22
N THR A 13 14.49 -12.44 -1.75
CA THR A 13 14.79 -11.02 -1.97
C THR A 13 13.90 -10.41 -3.05
N LEU A 14 13.70 -11.11 -4.17
CA LEU A 14 12.85 -10.67 -5.27
C LEU A 14 11.38 -10.51 -4.83
N PHE A 15 10.82 -11.51 -4.16
CA PHE A 15 9.45 -11.43 -3.64
C PHE A 15 9.31 -10.38 -2.55
N GLY A 16 10.34 -10.20 -1.69
CA GLY A 16 10.38 -9.12 -0.71
C GLY A 16 10.31 -7.74 -1.35
N LEU A 17 11.09 -7.51 -2.42
CA LEU A 17 11.08 -6.25 -3.17
C LEU A 17 9.74 -6.01 -3.88
N ILE A 18 9.15 -7.04 -4.49
CA ILE A 18 7.83 -6.95 -5.12
C ILE A 18 6.76 -6.61 -4.07
N GLY A 19 6.80 -7.25 -2.91
CA GLY A 19 5.90 -6.95 -1.79
C GLY A 19 6.06 -5.51 -1.29
N LEU A 20 7.29 -5.04 -1.12
CA LEU A 20 7.58 -3.65 -0.73
C LEU A 20 7.05 -2.66 -1.77
N LEU A 21 7.26 -2.94 -3.05
CA LEU A 21 6.76 -2.11 -4.16
C LEU A 21 5.22 -2.03 -4.13
N PHE A 22 4.55 -3.16 -3.89
CA PHE A 22 3.10 -3.20 -3.79
C PHE A 22 2.57 -2.35 -2.64
N ILE A 23 3.20 -2.43 -1.46
CA ILE A 23 2.86 -1.58 -0.30
C ILE A 23 3.06 -0.10 -0.63
N ALA A 24 4.16 0.25 -1.31
CA ALA A 24 4.43 1.63 -1.70
C ALA A 24 3.35 2.17 -2.67
N ILE A 25 2.93 1.37 -3.65
CA ILE A 25 1.85 1.72 -4.57
C ILE A 25 0.53 1.94 -3.80
N LEU A 26 0.17 1.04 -2.88
CA LEU A 26 -1.04 1.18 -2.07
C LEU A 26 -1.02 2.46 -1.22
N ALA A 27 0.10 2.74 -0.54
CA ALA A 27 0.26 3.94 0.27
C ALA A 27 0.14 5.22 -0.57
N MET A 28 0.75 5.23 -1.76
CA MET A 28 0.70 6.38 -2.66
C MET A 28 -0.70 6.58 -3.25
N THR A 29 -1.37 5.49 -3.62
CA THR A 29 -2.77 5.52 -4.08
C THR A 29 -3.70 6.04 -2.98
N TYR A 30 -3.52 5.59 -1.74
CA TYR A 30 -4.26 6.09 -0.58
C TYR A 30 -4.04 7.60 -0.37
N TYR A 31 -2.79 8.06 -0.46
CA TYR A 31 -2.46 9.48 -0.33
C TYR A 31 -3.13 10.33 -1.41
N PHE A 32 -3.06 9.90 -2.67
CA PHE A 32 -3.74 10.60 -3.77
C PHE A 32 -5.26 10.54 -3.65
N ALA A 33 -5.83 9.39 -3.29
CA ALA A 33 -7.27 9.25 -3.06
C ALA A 33 -7.76 10.18 -1.94
N ARG A 34 -6.99 10.29 -0.84
CA ARG A 34 -7.28 11.20 0.26
C ARG A 34 -7.18 12.67 -0.14
N LYS A 35 -6.24 13.01 -1.02
CA LYS A 35 -6.09 14.39 -1.53
C LYS A 35 -7.17 14.75 -2.55
N ALA A 36 -7.56 13.80 -3.41
CA ALA A 36 -8.56 14.00 -4.45
C ALA A 36 -10.00 14.00 -3.91
N ASN A 37 -10.26 13.27 -2.82
CA ASN A 37 -11.55 13.30 -2.11
C ASN A 37 -11.44 14.20 -0.86
N PRO A 38 -11.72 15.52 -0.99
CA PRO A 38 -11.79 16.43 0.17
C PRO A 38 -12.92 16.06 1.13
N VAL A 39 -13.84 15.20 0.68
CA VAL A 39 -14.94 14.66 1.47
C VAL A 39 -14.55 13.28 1.98
N MET A 40 -14.13 13.19 3.24
CA MET A 40 -13.97 11.89 3.92
C MET A 40 -15.34 11.24 4.00
N LEU A 41 -15.51 10.09 3.35
CA LEU A 41 -16.74 9.31 3.47
C LEU A 41 -16.73 8.52 4.78
N ASP A 42 -17.88 8.35 5.41
CA ASP A 42 -18.07 7.43 6.53
C ASP A 42 -18.12 5.97 6.03
N ASP A 43 -18.21 5.02 6.96
CA ASP A 43 -18.26 3.59 6.65
C ASP A 43 -19.53 3.18 5.87
N GLN A 44 -20.49 4.11 5.70
CA GLN A 44 -21.69 3.96 4.89
C GLN A 44 -21.61 4.71 3.54
N GLY A 45 -20.42 5.21 3.17
CA GLY A 45 -20.20 5.92 1.91
C GLY A 45 -20.78 7.33 1.85
N ARG A 46 -21.16 7.92 2.98
CA ARG A 46 -21.71 9.28 3.04
C ARG A 46 -20.63 10.30 3.39
N PRO A 47 -20.70 11.52 2.85
CA PRO A 47 -19.85 12.63 3.30
C PRO A 47 -19.86 12.79 4.83
N ARG A 48 -18.72 12.62 5.51
CA ARG A 48 -18.53 13.17 6.85
C ARG A 48 -18.53 14.68 6.69
N GLN A 49 -19.67 15.32 6.96
CA GLN A 49 -19.72 16.76 7.12
C GLN A 49 -18.71 17.14 8.21
N SER A 50 -17.60 17.77 7.82
CA SER A 50 -16.84 18.59 8.75
C SER A 50 -17.78 19.73 9.16
N ARG A 51 -18.52 19.54 10.25
CA ARG A 51 -19.23 20.63 10.93
C ARG A 51 -18.16 21.64 11.37
N LEU A 52 -17.83 22.59 10.51
CA LEU A 52 -17.46 23.93 10.97
C LEU A 52 -18.79 24.63 11.28
N SER A 53 -19.15 24.59 12.56
CA SER A 53 -19.97 25.62 13.19
C SER A 53 -19.09 26.83 13.48
#